data_AF-A0A7Y2E7L9-F1
#
_entry.id   AF-A0A7Y2E7L9-F1
#
_cell.length_a   1.000
_cell.length_b   1.000
_cell.length_c   1.000
_cell.angle_alpha   90.00
_cell.angle_beta   90.00
_cell.angle_gamma   90.00
#
_symmetry.space_group_name_H-M   'P 1'
#
loop_
_entity.id
_entity.type
_entity.pdbx_description
1 polymer ?
#
loop_
_entity_poly.entity_id
_entity_poly.type
_entity_poly.pdbx_seq_one_letter_code
_entity_poly.pdbx_strand_id
1 'polypeptide(L)'
;MSTQPTPEHNDLERILRDLRGRLSRIHHDLNNPLSIVSGNTQLLRELAGALGVEEEFSGPLDDLEAAVKKLTDSADGLILVRGMLVELQKRVESEESP
;
A
#
# COMPACT_ATOMS: atom_id res chain seq x y z
N MET A 1 23.76 35.09 -6.01
CA MET A 1 23.36 34.69 -7.37
C MET A 1 22.66 33.36 -7.22
N SER A 2 21.33 33.32 -7.36
CA SER A 2 20.56 32.09 -7.21
C SER A 2 20.81 31.21 -8.42
N THR A 3 21.53 30.11 -8.24
CA THR A 3 21.70 29.07 -9.25
C THR A 3 20.32 28.45 -9.46
N GLN A 4 19.73 28.59 -10.65
CA GLN A 4 18.48 27.91 -10.95
C GLN A 4 18.73 26.40 -11.08
N PRO A 5 17.83 25.55 -10.56
CA PRO A 5 17.96 24.10 -10.68
C PRO A 5 17.96 23.69 -12.16
N THR A 6 18.79 22.70 -12.50
CA THR A 6 18.89 22.20 -13.88
C THR A 6 17.56 21.58 -14.35
N PRO A 7 17.27 21.56 -15.67
CA PRO A 7 16.03 20.98 -16.20
C PRO A 7 15.82 19.52 -15.75
N GLU A 8 16.90 18.75 -15.70
CA GLU A 8 16.90 17.34 -15.26
C GLU A 8 16.51 17.18 -13.78
N HIS A 9 16.91 18.12 -12.93
CA HIS A 9 16.56 18.13 -11.51
C HIS A 9 15.06 18.41 -11.31
N ASN A 10 14.51 19.41 -12.01
CA ASN A 10 13.08 19.71 -11.98
C ASN A 10 12.23 18.52 -12.47
N ASP A 11 12.72 17.79 -13.47
CA ASP A 11 12.06 16.58 -13.96
C ASP A 11 12.11 15.43 -12.94
N LEU A 12 13.23 15.24 -12.26
CA LEU A 12 13.37 14.22 -11.21
C LEU A 12 12.42 14.50 -10.03
N GLU A 13 12.37 15.74 -9.52
CA GLU A 13 11.45 16.13 -8.45
C GLU A 13 9.98 15.88 -8.82
N ARG A 14 9.61 16.23 -10.06
CA ARG A 14 8.26 15.99 -10.59
C ARG A 14 7.94 14.50 -10.61
N ILE A 15 8.86 13.66 -11.13
CA ILE A 15 8.67 12.20 -11.19
C ILE A 15 8.53 11.61 -9.79
N LEU A 16 9.38 12.00 -8.83
CA LEU A 16 9.30 11.53 -7.44
C LEU A 16 7.98 11.91 -6.78
N ARG A 17 7.51 13.14 -7.00
CA ARG A 17 6.22 13.62 -6.49
C ARG A 17 5.05 12.84 -7.08
N ASP A 18 5.08 12.58 -8.39
CA ASP A 18 4.06 11.82 -9.10
C ASP A 18 4.02 10.36 -8.65
N LEU A 19 5.19 9.72 -8.50
CA LEU A 19 5.30 8.35 -7.98
C LEU A 19 4.73 8.25 -6.57
N ARG A 20 5.06 9.19 -5.68
CA ARG A 20 4.51 9.25 -4.32
C ARG A 20 3.00 9.36 -4.33
N GLY A 21 2.44 10.24 -5.18
CA GLY A 21 0.99 10.42 -5.31
C GLY A 21 0.30 9.17 -5.85
N ARG A 22 0.90 8.48 -6.83
CA ARG A 22 0.39 7.22 -7.38
C ARG A 22 0.40 6.10 -6.34
N LEU A 23 1.52 5.90 -5.62
CA LEU A 23 1.63 4.88 -4.57
C LEU A 23 0.62 5.10 -3.44
N SER A 24 0.42 6.36 -3.03
CA SER A 24 -0.57 6.69 -2.00
C SER A 24 -2.00 6.35 -2.43
N ARG A 25 -2.35 6.61 -3.69
CA ARG A 25 -3.66 6.25 -4.25
C ARG A 25 -3.82 4.74 -4.33
N ILE A 26 -2.86 4.02 -4.91
CA ILE A 26 -2.90 2.57 -5.04
C ILE A 26 -3.07 1.90 -3.67
N HIS A 27 -2.30 2.32 -2.66
CA HIS A 27 -2.44 1.79 -1.31
C HIS A 27 -3.84 2.04 -0.73
N HIS A 28 -4.37 3.26 -0.85
CA HIS A 28 -5.71 3.57 -0.38
C HIS A 28 -6.79 2.76 -1.11
N ASP A 29 -6.67 2.65 -2.43
CA ASP A 29 -7.60 1.93 -3.31
C ASP A 29 -7.57 0.42 -3.08
N LEU A 30 -6.46 -0.13 -2.56
CA LEU A 30 -6.36 -1.53 -2.15
C LEU A 30 -6.90 -1.78 -0.74
N ASN A 31 -6.64 -0.88 0.22
CA ASN A 31 -7.04 -1.10 1.61
C ASN A 31 -8.55 -1.17 1.81
N ASN A 32 -9.31 -0.39 1.05
CA ASN A 32 -10.77 -0.37 1.17
C ASN A 32 -11.40 -1.73 0.77
N PRO A 33 -11.18 -2.28 -0.45
CA PRO A 33 -11.68 -3.61 -0.79
C PRO A 33 -11.08 -4.71 0.07
N LEU A 34 -9.80 -4.64 0.48
CA LEU A 34 -9.21 -5.65 1.37
C LEU A 34 -9.89 -5.69 2.74
N SER A 35 -10.23 -4.52 3.30
CA SER A 35 -10.97 -4.44 4.57
C SER A 35 -12.36 -5.06 4.44
N ILE A 36 -13.06 -4.81 3.32
CA ILE A 36 -14.38 -5.41 3.03
C ILE A 36 -14.26 -6.93 2.92
N VAL A 37 -13.30 -7.44 2.15
CA VAL A 37 -13.10 -8.89 1.99
C VAL A 37 -12.74 -9.52 3.33
N SER A 38 -11.85 -8.90 4.11
CA SER A 38 -11.49 -9.40 5.45
C SER A 38 -12.71 -9.50 6.37
N GLY A 39 -13.54 -8.45 6.43
CA GLY A 39 -14.74 -8.43 7.25
C GLY A 39 -15.77 -9.47 6.80
N ASN A 40 -15.94 -9.63 5.48
CA ASN A 40 -16.82 -10.66 4.93
C ASN A 40 -16.33 -12.08 5.25
N THR A 41 -15.02 -12.33 5.16
CA THR A 41 -14.44 -13.64 5.53
C THR A 41 -14.66 -13.95 7.01
N GLN A 42 -14.47 -12.96 7.89
CA GLN A 42 -14.76 -13.12 9.31
C GLN A 42 -16.25 -13.41 9.56
N LEU A 43 -17.15 -12.65 8.93
CA LEU A 43 -18.60 -12.89 9.04
C LEU A 43 -18.97 -14.30 8.56
N LEU A 44 -18.40 -14.77 7.45
CA LEU A 44 -18.64 -16.12 6.94
C LEU A 44 -18.14 -17.20 7.91
N ARG A 45 -17.01 -16.97 8.59
CA ARG A 45 -16.52 -17.87 9.64
C ARG A 45 -17.47 -17.94 10.82
N GLU A 46 -17.99 -16.80 11.26
CA GLU A 46 -18.99 -16.73 12.34
C GLU A 46 -20.31 -17.43 11.94
N LEU A 47 -20.76 -17.25 10.70
CA LEU A 47 -21.96 -17.92 10.16
C LEU A 47 -21.78 -19.43 10.03
N ALA A 48 -20.62 -19.89 9.54
CA ALA A 48 -20.31 -21.32 9.49
C ALA A 48 -20.34 -21.92 10.90
N GLY A 49 -19.81 -21.16 11.88
CA GLY A 49 -19.90 -21.42 13.31
C GLY A 49 -21.33 -21.64 13.80
N ALA A 50 -22.20 -20.67 13.52
CA ALA A 50 -23.58 -20.70 13.96
C ALA A 50 -24.41 -21.82 13.30
N LEU A 51 -24.04 -22.24 12.10
CA LEU A 51 -24.74 -23.26 11.32
C LEU A 51 -24.19 -24.68 11.52
N GLY A 52 -23.07 -24.84 12.21
CA GLY A 52 -22.43 -26.15 12.44
C GLY A 52 -21.80 -26.75 11.18
N VAL A 53 -21.32 -25.90 10.27
CA VAL A 53 -20.73 -26.27 8.97
C VAL A 53 -19.26 -25.85 8.86
N GLU A 54 -18.58 -25.63 9.99
CA GLU A 54 -17.22 -25.09 10.04
C GLU A 54 -16.21 -25.96 9.30
N GLU A 55 -16.31 -27.29 9.40
CA GLU A 55 -15.39 -28.20 8.72
C GLU A 55 -15.41 -28.01 7.21
N GLU A 56 -16.59 -27.80 6.63
CA GLU A 56 -16.82 -27.66 5.19
C GLU A 56 -16.24 -26.36 4.63
N PHE A 57 -16.17 -25.31 5.47
CA PHE A 57 -15.68 -23.99 5.08
C PHE A 57 -14.30 -23.64 5.63
N SER A 58 -13.74 -24.44 6.54
CA SER A 58 -12.45 -24.19 7.20
C SER A 58 -11.32 -23.92 6.19
N GLY A 59 -11.07 -24.84 5.26
CA GLY A 59 -10.05 -24.69 4.22
C GLY A 59 -10.24 -23.44 3.34
N PRO A 60 -11.41 -23.26 2.69
CA PRO A 60 -11.67 -22.06 1.88
C PRO A 60 -11.55 -20.73 2.65
N LEU A 61 -12.00 -20.67 3.90
CA LEU A 61 -11.90 -19.46 4.72
C LEU A 61 -10.46 -19.17 5.15
N ASP A 62 -9.68 -20.21 5.47
CA ASP A 62 -8.26 -20.08 5.78
C ASP A 62 -7.47 -19.58 4.56
N ASP A 63 -7.79 -20.10 3.35
CA ASP A 63 -7.20 -19.64 2.10
C ASP A 63 -7.53 -18.17 1.81
N LEU A 64 -8.78 -17.75 2.05
CA LEU A 64 -9.20 -16.36 1.90
C LEU A 64 -8.47 -15.43 2.88
N GLU A 65 -8.37 -15.81 4.15
CA GLU A 65 -7.63 -15.03 5.16
C GLU A 65 -6.14 -14.92 4.79
N ALA A 66 -5.52 -16.02 4.35
CA ALA A 66 -4.13 -16.01 3.91
C ALA A 66 -3.92 -15.11 2.68
N ALA A 67 -4.86 -15.11 1.73
CA ALA A 67 -4.81 -14.24 0.55
C ALA A 67 -4.96 -12.76 0.93
N VAL A 68 -5.95 -12.42 1.76
CA VAL A 68 -6.16 -11.06 2.27
C VAL A 68 -4.94 -10.56 3.02
N LYS A 69 -4.35 -11.41 3.87
CA LYS A 69 -3.13 -11.08 4.61
C LYS A 69 -1.96 -10.76 3.66
N LYS A 70 -1.68 -11.64 2.69
CA LYS A 70 -0.61 -11.42 1.71
C LYS A 70 -0.79 -10.12 0.91
N LEU A 71 -2.03 -9.81 0.53
CA LEU A 71 -2.34 -8.59 -0.21
C LEU A 71 -2.20 -7.35 0.67
N THR A 72 -2.58 -7.43 1.94
CA THR A 72 -2.38 -6.35 2.92
C THR A 72 -0.89 -6.09 3.14
N ASP A 73 -0.10 -7.14 3.38
CA ASP A 73 1.35 -7.02 3.54
C ASP A 73 2.00 -6.40 2.28
N SER A 74 1.51 -6.75 1.09
CA SER A 74 1.97 -6.17 -0.18
C SER A 74 1.60 -4.70 -0.33
N ALA A 75 0.38 -4.31 0.10
CA ALA A 75 -0.06 -2.93 0.11
C ALA A 75 0.79 -2.09 1.08
N ASP A 76 1.05 -2.59 2.29
CA ASP A 76 1.93 -1.94 3.27
C ASP A 76 3.35 -1.77 2.72
N GLY A 77 3.84 -2.73 1.93
CA GLY A 77 5.09 -2.61 1.18
C GLY A 77 5.15 -1.36 0.28
N LEU A 78 4.02 -0.95 -0.33
CA LEU A 78 3.95 0.28 -1.13
C LEU A 78 4.16 1.54 -0.28
N ILE A 79 3.75 1.51 1.00
CA ILE A 79 3.98 2.62 1.94
C ILE A 79 5.45 2.72 2.31
N LEU A 80 6.13 1.58 2.48
CA LEU A 80 7.58 1.57 2.71
C LEU A 80 8.32 2.17 1.51
N VAL A 81 7.99 1.75 0.29
CA VAL A 81 8.58 2.32 -0.93
C VAL A 81 8.29 3.82 -1.01
N ARG A 82 7.06 4.26 -0.70
CA ARG A 82 6.71 5.68 -0.63
C ARG A 82 7.60 6.43 0.36
N GLY A 83 7.86 5.86 1.54
CA GLY A 83 8.76 6.42 2.55
C GLY A 83 10.19 6.58 2.03
N MET A 84 10.72 5.57 1.34
CA MET A 84 12.04 5.64 0.70
C MET A 84 12.11 6.74 -0.35
N LEU A 85 11.05 6.94 -1.15
CA LEU A 85 10.98 8.03 -2.13
C LEU A 85 10.94 9.41 -1.48
N VAL A 86 10.29 9.55 -0.31
CA VAL A 86 10.31 10.80 0.46
C VAL A 86 11.71 11.13 0.95
N GLU A 87 12.44 10.15 1.47
CA GLU A 87 13.83 10.35 1.89
C GLU A 87 14.76 10.66 0.71
N LEU A 88 14.55 10.02 -0.44
CA LEU A 88 15.28 10.34 -1.67
C LEU A 88 15.00 11.78 -2.13
N GLN A 89 13.73 12.21 -2.11
CA GLN A 89 13.35 13.58 -2.47
C GLN A 89 14.04 14.60 -1.55
N LYS A 90 14.03 14.39 -0.23
CA LYS A 90 14.73 15.28 0.71
C LYS A 90 16.22 15.39 0.41
N ARG A 91 16.89 14.29 0.04
CA ARG A 91 18.32 14.31 -0.32
C ARG A 91 18.57 15.13 -1.58
N VAL A 92 17.73 14.94 -2.60
CA VAL A 92 17.77 15.74 -3.83
C VAL A 92 17.60 17.23 -3.52
N GLU A 93 16.68 17.59 -2.63
CA GLU A 93 16.46 18.98 -2.16
C GLU A 93 17.63 19.50 -1.27
N SER A 94 18.36 18.62 -0.58
CA SER A 94 19.43 18.99 0.37
C SER A 94 20.79 19.20 -0.29
N GLU A 95 21.07 18.55 -1.42
CA GLU A 95 22.28 18.77 -2.23
C GLU A 95 22.36 20.21 -2.80
N GLU A 96 21.29 21.00 -2.70
CA GLU A 96 21.24 22.41 -3.11
C GLU A 96 21.27 23.43 -1.95
N SER A 97 21.29 23.01 -0.67
CA SER A 97 21.49 23.93 0.46
C SER A 97 22.99 24.08 0.78
N PRO A 98 23.61 25.26 0.57
CA PRO A 98 25.02 25.49 0.86
C PRO A 98 25.38 25.42 2.36
#